data_AF-A0A4R4Y6A0-F1
#
_entry.id   AF-A0A4R4Y6A0-F1
#
_cell.length_a   1.000
_cell.length_b   1.000
_cell.length_c   1.000
_cell.angle_alpha   90.00
_cell.angle_beta   90.00
_cell.angle_gamma   90.00
#
_symmetry.space_group_name_H-M   'P 1'
#
loop_
_entity.id
_entity.type
_entity.pdbx_description
1 polymer ?
#
loop_
_entity_poly.entity_id
_entity_poly.type
_entity_poly.pdbx_seq_one_letter_code
_entity_poly.pdbx_strand_id
1 'polypeptide(L)'
;MTIPAHTPPELGALPAWLHLHIRAIEDSKRAGFMFLYLPSLANLSTLQGIFKAHGAMDIYSATSTSDAVAARFRLEDLETDRPRPLWHAHGSVTDVVRELMQLPPHGSKGAPSLALPLPGDLWVPPFA
;
A
#
# COMPACT_ATOMS: atom_id res chain seq x y z
N MET A 1 -18.82 -10.79 -32.00
CA MET A 1 -18.64 -11.40 -30.67
C MET A 1 -18.54 -10.27 -29.67
N THR A 2 -19.60 -10.03 -28.92
CA THR A 2 -19.68 -8.93 -27.93
C THR A 2 -19.22 -9.49 -26.59
N ILE A 3 -18.16 -8.92 -26.02
CA ILE A 3 -17.72 -9.27 -24.67
C ILE A 3 -18.85 -8.85 -23.71
N PRO A 4 -19.39 -9.75 -22.87
CA PRO A 4 -20.44 -9.38 -21.94
C PRO A 4 -19.90 -8.33 -20.96
N ALA A 5 -20.62 -7.24 -20.81
CA ALA A 5 -20.33 -6.24 -19.79
C ALA A 5 -20.44 -6.91 -18.42
N HIS A 6 -19.31 -7.08 -17.74
CA HIS A 6 -19.28 -7.51 -16.35
C HIS A 6 -19.98 -6.42 -15.54
N THR A 7 -21.26 -6.64 -15.23
CA THR A 7 -21.97 -5.78 -14.28
C THR A 7 -21.29 -6.01 -12.93
N PRO A 8 -20.69 -4.98 -12.29
CA PRO A 8 -20.11 -5.17 -10.98
C PRO A 8 -21.20 -5.67 -10.04
N PRO A 9 -20.93 -6.69 -9.21
CA PRO A 9 -21.90 -7.16 -8.24
C PRO A 9 -22.38 -5.98 -7.40
N GLU A 10 -23.69 -5.86 -7.17
CA GLU A 10 -24.18 -4.88 -6.22
C GLU A 10 -23.49 -5.10 -4.88
N LEU A 11 -22.99 -4.03 -4.24
CA LEU A 11 -22.23 -4.10 -2.98
C LEU A 11 -22.99 -4.87 -1.87
N GLY A 12 -24.32 -4.96 -1.97
CA GLY A 12 -25.18 -5.74 -1.08
C GLY A 12 -25.12 -7.27 -1.25
N ALA A 13 -24.58 -7.77 -2.37
CA ALA A 13 -24.44 -9.19 -2.68
C ALA A 13 -23.06 -9.77 -2.31
N LEU A 14 -22.15 -8.94 -1.79
CA LEU A 14 -20.82 -9.37 -1.40
C LEU A 14 -20.84 -10.09 -0.03
N PRO A 15 -19.92 -11.03 0.21
CA PRO A 15 -19.80 -11.66 1.53
C PRO A 15 -19.44 -10.63 2.63
N ALA A 16 -19.99 -10.81 3.83
CA ALA A 16 -19.77 -9.91 4.98
C ALA A 16 -18.28 -9.67 5.31
N TRP A 17 -17.43 -10.69 5.12
CA TRP A 17 -15.99 -10.58 5.36
C TRP A 17 -15.31 -9.61 4.40
N LEU A 18 -15.82 -9.45 3.18
CA LEU A 18 -15.25 -8.58 2.15
C LEU A 18 -15.57 -7.10 2.42
N HIS A 19 -16.70 -6.80 3.06
CA HIS A 19 -17.09 -5.42 3.40
C HIS A 19 -16.07 -4.72 4.28
N LEU A 20 -15.39 -5.44 5.18
CA LEU A 20 -14.36 -4.85 6.04
C LEU A 20 -13.17 -4.32 5.22
N HIS A 21 -12.73 -5.08 4.22
CA HIS A 21 -11.65 -4.69 3.33
C HIS A 21 -12.04 -3.52 2.42
N ILE A 22 -13.26 -3.54 1.88
CA ILE A 22 -13.78 -2.44 1.04
C ILE A 22 -13.86 -1.15 1.86
N ARG A 23 -14.40 -1.21 3.08
CA ARG A 23 -14.47 -0.02 3.97
C ARG A 23 -13.10 0.54 4.29
N ALA A 24 -12.10 -0.31 4.56
CA ALA A 24 -10.74 0.16 4.78
C ALA A 24 -10.19 0.93 3.57
N ILE A 25 -10.42 0.43 2.35
CA ILE A 25 -10.02 1.11 1.11
C ILE A 25 -10.76 2.44 0.93
N GLU A 26 -12.06 2.48 1.23
CA GLU A 26 -12.83 3.73 1.17
C GLU A 26 -12.38 4.75 2.23
N ASP A 27 -12.04 4.28 3.44
CA ASP A 27 -11.51 5.10 4.52
C ASP A 27 -10.18 5.75 4.12
N SER A 28 -9.28 4.97 3.51
CA SER A 28 -8.00 5.51 3.03
C SER A 28 -8.18 6.48 1.86
N LYS A 29 -9.13 6.22 0.94
CA LYS A 29 -9.52 7.18 -0.10
C LYS A 29 -10.02 8.50 0.52
N ARG A 30 -10.88 8.42 1.54
CA ARG A 30 -11.39 9.61 2.25
C ARG A 30 -10.28 10.38 2.99
N ALA A 31 -9.22 9.70 3.41
CA ALA A 31 -8.03 10.33 3.99
C ALA A 31 -7.11 11.01 2.97
N GLY A 32 -7.32 10.78 1.66
CA GLY A 32 -6.56 11.41 0.59
C GLY A 32 -5.71 10.46 -0.25
N PHE A 33 -5.80 9.14 -0.05
CA PHE A 33 -5.17 8.19 -0.97
C PHE A 33 -5.79 8.30 -2.36
N MET A 34 -4.92 8.49 -3.35
CA MET A 34 -5.28 8.38 -4.75
C MET A 34 -4.98 6.97 -5.22
N PHE A 35 -6.01 6.29 -5.72
CA PHE A 35 -5.85 4.98 -6.32
C PHE A 35 -5.63 5.12 -7.81
N LEU A 36 -4.51 4.59 -8.29
CA LEU A 36 -4.18 4.60 -9.70
C LEU A 36 -4.66 3.30 -10.33
N TYR A 37 -5.51 3.44 -11.34
CA TYR A 37 -5.77 2.36 -12.27
C TYR A 37 -4.66 2.38 -13.32
N LEU A 38 -3.62 1.56 -13.14
CA LEU A 38 -2.55 1.42 -14.12
C LEU A 38 -2.99 0.38 -15.17
N PRO A 39 -3.24 0.77 -16.44
CA PRO A 39 -3.74 -0.15 -17.47
C PRO A 39 -2.64 -1.10 -18.02
N SER A 40 -1.65 -1.46 -17.20
CA SER A 40 -0.56 -2.36 -17.59
C SER A 40 -1.05 -3.81 -17.69
N LEU A 41 -0.95 -4.35 -18.90
CA LEU A 41 -1.40 -5.66 -19.39
C LEU A 41 -0.84 -6.90 -18.65
N ALA A 42 0.04 -6.75 -17.67
CA ALA A 42 0.69 -7.88 -17.00
C ALA A 42 0.02 -8.30 -15.68
N ASN A 43 -0.62 -7.40 -14.93
CA ASN A 43 -1.24 -7.70 -13.63
C ASN A 43 -2.36 -6.71 -13.28
N LEU A 44 -3.53 -6.86 -13.90
CA LEU A 44 -4.77 -6.17 -13.51
C LEU A 44 -5.27 -6.58 -12.09
N SER A 45 -4.56 -7.47 -11.40
CA SER A 45 -4.92 -8.03 -10.10
C SER A 45 -4.48 -7.17 -8.90
N THR A 46 -3.68 -6.12 -9.11
CA THR A 46 -3.14 -5.32 -8.00
C THR A 46 -3.82 -3.96 -7.89
N LEU A 47 -4.42 -3.68 -6.72
CA LEU A 47 -4.88 -2.35 -6.36
C LEU A 47 -3.71 -1.55 -5.79
N GLN A 48 -3.41 -0.38 -6.36
CA GLN A 48 -2.34 0.50 -5.88
C GLN A 48 -2.88 1.87 -5.46
N GLY A 49 -2.51 2.31 -4.26
CA GLY A 49 -2.84 3.62 -3.68
C GLY A 49 -1.58 4.40 -3.31
N ILE A 50 -1.63 5.71 -3.50
CA ILE A 50 -0.55 6.64 -3.17
C ILE A 50 -1.12 7.83 -2.40
N PHE A 51 -0.46 8.20 -1.31
CA PHE A 51 -0.74 9.43 -0.57
C PHE A 51 0.55 10.20 -0.33
N LYS A 52 0.57 11.49 -0.69
CA LYS A 52 1.73 12.37 -0.51
C LYS A 52 1.35 13.50 0.42
N ALA A 53 2.03 13.59 1.56
CA ALA A 53 1.80 14.65 2.53
C ALA A 53 3.03 14.84 3.44
N HIS A 54 3.23 16.06 3.93
CA HIS A 54 4.24 16.39 4.95
C HIS A 54 5.68 15.94 4.59
N GLY A 55 6.08 16.01 3.32
CA GLY A 55 7.42 15.59 2.89
C GLY A 55 7.61 14.06 2.74
N ALA A 56 6.56 13.27 2.93
CA ALA A 56 6.59 11.82 2.77
C ALA A 56 5.61 11.32 1.70
N MET A 57 5.89 10.14 1.18
CA MET A 57 4.99 9.38 0.31
C MET A 57 4.67 8.04 0.95
N ASP A 58 3.37 7.80 1.12
CA ASP A 58 2.80 6.53 1.51
C ASP A 58 2.34 5.79 0.27
N ILE A 59 2.75 4.54 0.15
CA ILE A 59 2.29 3.62 -0.88
C ILE A 59 1.56 2.45 -0.24
N TYR A 60 0.55 1.97 -0.94
CA TYR A 60 -0.23 0.80 -0.58
C TYR A 60 -0.47 -0.02 -1.85
N SER A 61 -0.24 -1.33 -1.80
CA SER A 61 -0.51 -2.25 -2.89
C SER A 61 -1.18 -3.52 -2.35
N ALA A 62 -2.21 -4.03 -3.02
CA ALA A 62 -2.86 -5.28 -2.63
C ALA A 62 -3.20 -6.13 -3.85
N THR A 63 -2.81 -7.41 -3.81
CA THR A 63 -3.11 -8.42 -4.84
C THR A 63 -4.33 -9.26 -4.47
N SER A 64 -4.65 -9.33 -3.17
CA SER A 64 -5.81 -9.99 -2.59
C SER A 64 -6.18 -9.36 -1.25
N THR A 65 -7.27 -9.79 -0.62
CA THR A 65 -7.66 -9.29 0.71
C THR A 65 -6.70 -9.67 1.83
N SER A 66 -5.96 -10.76 1.65
CA SER A 66 -4.98 -11.28 2.61
C SER A 66 -3.53 -10.94 2.26
N ASP A 67 -3.28 -10.38 1.09
CA ASP A 67 -1.94 -10.04 0.60
C ASP A 67 -1.89 -8.58 0.15
N ALA A 68 -1.51 -7.74 1.10
CA ALA A 68 -1.30 -6.32 0.95
C ALA A 68 0.06 -5.92 1.55
N VAL A 69 0.69 -4.94 0.92
CA VAL A 69 1.91 -4.29 1.40
C VAL A 69 1.68 -2.79 1.46
N ALA A 70 2.27 -2.14 2.45
CA ALA A 70 2.38 -0.69 2.47
C ALA A 70 3.76 -0.26 2.94
N ALA A 71 4.17 0.93 2.52
CA ALA A 71 5.42 1.52 2.95
C ALA A 71 5.34 3.04 2.93
N ARG A 72 6.13 3.67 3.79
CA ARG A 72 6.35 5.13 3.82
C ARG A 72 7.77 5.43 3.39
N PHE A 73 7.95 6.40 2.51
CA PHE A 73 9.23 6.92 2.05
C PHE A 73 9.32 8.42 2.28
N ARG A 74 10.53 8.95 2.43
CA ARG A 74 10.74 10.39 2.30
C ARG A 74 10.68 10.76 0.84
N LEU A 75 10.08 11.90 0.51
CA LEU A 75 10.02 12.38 -0.88
C LEU A 75 11.42 12.63 -1.45
N GLU A 76 12.34 13.14 -0.63
CA GLU A 76 13.74 13.40 -1.01
C GLU A 76 14.52 12.14 -1.41
N ASP A 77 14.14 10.98 -0.87
CA ASP A 77 14.82 9.72 -1.16
C ASP A 77 14.31 9.04 -2.45
N LEU A 78 13.18 9.50 -3.01
CA LEU A 78 12.54 8.84 -4.16
C LEU A 78 13.33 8.95 -5.46
N GLU A 79 14.26 9.91 -5.57
CA GLU A 79 15.15 10.05 -6.72
C GLU A 79 16.35 9.10 -6.66
N THR A 80 16.54 8.40 -5.54
CA THR A 80 17.61 7.40 -5.40
C THR A 80 17.23 6.11 -6.13
N ASP A 81 18.23 5.36 -6.60
CA ASP A 81 18.03 4.08 -7.31
C ASP A 81 17.31 3.03 -6.44
N ARG A 82 17.43 3.15 -5.11
CA ARG A 82 16.83 2.24 -4.12
C ARG A 82 16.34 3.01 -2.90
N PRO A 83 15.17 3.67 -2.96
CA PRO A 83 14.64 4.41 -1.83
C PRO A 83 14.39 3.45 -0.66
N ARG A 84 14.87 3.82 0.52
CA ARG A 84 14.69 3.03 1.74
C ARG A 84 13.40 3.44 2.44
N PRO A 85 12.52 2.50 2.80
CA PRO A 85 11.30 2.86 3.51
C PRO A 85 11.63 3.29 4.94
N LEU A 86 10.93 4.29 5.46
CA LEU A 86 10.95 4.63 6.88
C LEU A 86 10.10 3.68 7.72
N TRP A 87 9.14 3.03 7.07
CA TRP A 87 8.18 2.11 7.67
C TRP A 87 7.62 1.21 6.57
N HIS A 88 7.32 -0.05 6.92
CA HIS A 88 6.60 -0.97 6.04
C HIS A 88 5.70 -1.92 6.84
N ALA A 89 4.64 -2.41 6.22
CA ALA A 89 3.80 -3.49 6.73
C ALA A 89 3.39 -4.45 5.61
N HIS A 90 3.12 -5.69 5.98
CA HIS A 90 2.60 -6.75 5.11
C HIS A 90 1.50 -7.53 5.85
N GLY A 91 0.44 -7.90 5.15
CA GLY A 91 -0.65 -8.68 5.72
C GLY A 91 -1.98 -8.47 5.00
N SER A 92 -3.08 -8.54 5.75
CA SER A 92 -4.41 -8.28 5.19
C SER A 92 -4.60 -6.81 4.84
N VAL A 93 -5.47 -6.52 3.87
CA VAL A 93 -5.85 -5.15 3.49
C VAL A 93 -6.28 -4.33 4.70
N THR A 94 -7.07 -4.93 5.60
CA THR A 94 -7.58 -4.26 6.79
C THR A 94 -6.48 -3.91 7.79
N ASP A 95 -5.55 -4.83 8.03
CA ASP A 95 -4.46 -4.60 8.99
C ASP A 95 -3.49 -3.55 8.46
N VAL A 96 -3.08 -3.70 7.20
CA VAL A 96 -2.13 -2.80 6.54
C VAL A 96 -2.69 -1.38 6.46
N VAL A 97 -3.95 -1.22 6.02
CA VAL A 97 -4.57 0.11 5.96
C VAL A 97 -4.73 0.71 7.36
N ARG A 98 -5.13 -0.08 8.36
CA ARG A 98 -5.25 0.39 9.75
C ARG A 98 -3.92 0.93 10.25
N GLU A 99 -2.83 0.19 10.07
CA GLU A 99 -1.51 0.62 10.52
C GLU A 99 -1.04 1.87 9.78
N LEU A 100 -1.21 1.90 8.45
CA LEU A 100 -0.85 3.04 7.61
C LEU A 100 -1.58 4.32 8.04
N MET A 101 -2.88 4.19 8.33
CA MET A 101 -3.74 5.29 8.78
C MET A 101 -3.43 5.77 10.20
N GLN A 102 -2.76 4.95 11.02
CA GLN A 102 -2.34 5.31 12.37
C GLN A 102 -0.97 6.00 12.42
N LEU A 103 -0.24 6.06 11.30
CA LEU A 103 1.06 6.70 11.25
C LEU A 103 0.95 8.21 11.52
N PRO A 104 1.73 8.75 12.47
CA PRO A 104 1.81 10.19 12.67
C PRO A 104 2.31 10.89 11.39
N PRO A 105 1.95 12.17 11.16
CA PRO A 105 2.51 12.95 10.06
C PRO A 105 4.03 12.93 10.06
N HIS A 106 4.67 12.84 8.89
CA HIS A 106 6.13 12.86 8.83
C HIS A 106 6.71 14.15 9.44
N GLY A 107 7.83 14.02 10.16
CA GLY A 107 8.44 15.11 10.94
C GLY A 107 7.78 15.41 12.28
N SER A 108 6.61 14.80 12.58
CA SER A 108 5.98 14.95 13.89
C SER A 108 6.58 13.99 14.95
N LYS A 109 6.32 14.28 16.23
CA LYS A 109 6.79 13.45 17.33
C LYS A 109 6.21 12.02 17.22
N GLY A 110 7.09 11.02 17.22
CA GLY A 110 6.71 9.61 17.12
C GLY A 110 6.53 9.11 15.67
N ALA A 111 6.70 9.98 14.66
CA ALA A 111 6.73 9.53 13.28
C ALA A 111 7.99 8.69 12.99
N PRO A 112 7.88 7.62 12.18
CA PRO A 112 9.05 6.92 11.69
C PRO A 112 9.99 7.87 10.96
N SER A 113 11.26 7.88 11.38
CA SER A 113 12.29 8.78 10.87
C SER A 113 13.55 8.06 10.42
N LEU A 114 13.79 6.83 10.87
CA LEU A 114 14.95 6.04 10.45
C LEU A 114 14.61 5.19 9.22
N ALA A 115 15.46 5.26 8.21
CA ALA A 115 15.37 4.40 7.03
C ALA A 115 15.66 2.95 7.40
N LEU A 116 14.77 2.05 7.00
CA LEU A 116 14.89 0.62 7.20
C LEU A 116 15.80 0.00 6.14
N PRO A 117 16.57 -1.05 6.47
CA PRO A 117 17.35 -1.80 5.49
C PRO A 117 16.43 -2.51 4.49
N LEU A 118 16.87 -2.62 3.24
CA LEU A 118 16.14 -3.38 2.23
C LEU A 118 16.43 -4.88 2.39
N PRO A 119 15.44 -5.77 2.13
CA PRO A 119 15.70 -7.20 2.02
C PRO A 119 16.76 -7.45 0.94
N GLY A 120 17.92 -7.98 1.34
CA GLY A 120 19.09 -8.15 0.46
C GLY A 120 20.34 -7.38 0.89
N ASP A 121 20.20 -6.41 1.80
CA ASP A 121 21.34 -5.75 2.48
C ASP A 121 21.88 -6.59 3.66
N LEU A 122 21.25 -7.74 3.94
CA LEU A 122 21.71 -8.66 4.97
C LEU A 122 23.02 -9.29 4.49
N TRP A 123 24.12 -8.97 5.17
CA TRP A 123 25.43 -9.57 4.92
C TRP A 123 25.31 -11.11 4.96
N VAL A 124 25.59 -11.76 3.84
CA VAL A 124 25.72 -13.22 3.79
C VAL A 124 27.20 -13.55 3.96
N PRO A 125 27.62 -14.27 5.03
CA PRO A 125 28.99 -14.72 5.15
C PRO A 125 29.36 -15.55 3.92
N PRO A 126 30.58 -15.41 3.36
CA PRO A 126 31.08 -16.38 2.40
C PRO A 126 31.09 -17.75 3.09
N PHE A 127 30.40 -18.72 2.50
CA PHE A 127 30.44 -20.11 2.96
C PHE A 127 31.90 -20.56 3.01
N ALA A 128 32.32 -21.05 4.18
CA ALA A 128 33.61 -21.72 4.36
C ALA A 128 33.56 -23.14 3.78
#